data_AF-A0A7G6Z6H6-F1
#
_entry.id   AF-A0A7G6Z6H6-F1
#
_cell.length_a   1.000
_cell.length_b   1.000
_cell.length_c   1.000
_cell.angle_alpha   90.00
_cell.angle_beta   90.00
_cell.angle_gamma   90.00
#
_symmetry.space_group_name_H-M   'P 1'
#
loop_
_entity.id
_entity.type
_entity.pdbx_description
1 polymer ?
#
loop_
_entity_poly.entity_id
_entity_poly.type
_entity_poly.pdbx_seq_one_letter_code
_entity_poly.pdbx_strand_id
1 'polypeptide(L)'
;MNTFLPWTARDAAGLIAVPAPDDDKYSRGVLGVVTGSAAYPGAAVLGVDAALHTGVGMVRYLGDERATTFVLQRRPEAVAAAGRVQAWLIGSGMDAALRDTATADRLATALESGLPVVVDAGALDLLDRASGPAIITPHFRELSKVLGESAEDIARDPAETAARSARKLGVTVLLKGHSTYVAAPDGTCLVASSAPAWLATAGAGDALGGILGALVATHSKQIAADPSLLARIGATASVIHGLAATRASAGGPLTILDLIGAVPGVIVELLED
;
A
#
# COMPACT_ATOMS: atom_id res chain seq x y z
N MET A 1 -4.57 -27.18 1.73
CA MET A 1 -3.58 -26.30 1.08
C MET A 1 -4.37 -25.30 0.25
N ASN A 2 -4.22 -24.01 0.52
CA ASN A 2 -4.86 -22.98 -0.30
C ASN A 2 -4.11 -22.88 -1.63
N THR A 3 -4.82 -22.93 -2.76
CA THR A 3 -4.22 -22.75 -4.07
C THR A 3 -4.12 -21.26 -4.37
N PHE A 4 -2.90 -20.76 -4.53
CA PHE A 4 -2.65 -19.37 -4.93
C PHE A 4 -2.70 -19.24 -6.45
N LEU A 5 -3.57 -18.36 -6.94
CA LEU A 5 -3.69 -18.08 -8.36
C LEU A 5 -2.68 -16.99 -8.76
N PRO A 6 -1.91 -17.17 -9.84
CA PRO A 6 -1.06 -16.12 -10.38
C PRO A 6 -1.90 -14.89 -10.75
N TRP A 7 -1.44 -13.70 -10.36
CA TRP A 7 -2.00 -12.42 -10.78
C TRP A 7 -1.09 -11.80 -11.84
N THR A 8 -1.59 -11.66 -13.06
CA THR A 8 -0.80 -11.27 -14.23
C THR A 8 -0.90 -9.78 -14.54
N ALA A 9 -0.09 -9.30 -15.48
CA ALA A 9 -0.20 -7.95 -16.04
C ALA A 9 -1.61 -7.67 -16.61
N ARG A 10 -2.19 -8.63 -17.33
CA ARG A 10 -3.55 -8.54 -17.85
C ARG A 10 -4.61 -8.40 -16.74
N ASP A 11 -4.45 -9.14 -15.65
CA ASP A 11 -5.37 -9.03 -14.51
C ASP A 11 -5.24 -7.67 -13.82
N ALA A 12 -4.00 -7.15 -13.71
CA ALA A 12 -3.70 -5.85 -13.15
C ALA A 12 -4.30 -4.69 -13.97
N ALA A 13 -4.25 -4.78 -15.31
CA ALA A 13 -4.80 -3.77 -16.22
C ALA A 13 -6.29 -3.46 -15.93
N GLY A 14 -7.08 -4.49 -15.60
CA GLY A 14 -8.50 -4.35 -15.30
C GLY A 14 -8.83 -3.60 -14.00
N LEU A 15 -7.84 -3.31 -13.15
CA LEU A 15 -7.98 -2.55 -11.91
C LEU A 15 -7.22 -1.23 -11.91
N ILE A 16 -6.86 -0.73 -13.09
CA ILE A 16 -6.35 0.64 -13.25
C ILE A 16 -7.54 1.56 -13.54
N ALA A 17 -7.73 2.57 -12.69
CA ALA A 17 -8.79 3.56 -12.89
C ALA A 17 -8.35 4.61 -13.92
N VAL A 18 -8.93 4.56 -15.12
CA VAL A 18 -8.68 5.53 -16.19
C VAL A 18 -9.64 6.71 -16.07
N PRO A 19 -9.15 7.96 -15.96
CA PRO A 19 -10.02 9.14 -15.87
C PRO A 19 -10.89 9.35 -17.12
N ALA A 20 -12.14 9.74 -16.91
CA ALA A 20 -13.09 10.16 -17.94
C ALA A 20 -13.13 11.71 -18.08
N PRO A 21 -13.67 12.26 -19.18
CA PRO A 21 -13.72 13.71 -19.40
C PRO A 21 -14.49 14.52 -18.35
N ASP A 22 -15.44 13.90 -17.65
CA ASP A 22 -16.28 14.50 -16.61
C ASP A 22 -15.73 14.28 -15.19
N ASP A 23 -14.58 13.61 -15.06
CA ASP A 23 -13.95 13.37 -13.77
C ASP A 23 -13.34 14.64 -13.16
N ASP A 24 -13.46 14.74 -11.84
CA ASP A 24 -12.76 15.72 -11.02
C ASP A 24 -11.80 15.05 -10.02
N LYS A 25 -11.07 15.88 -9.28
CA LYS A 25 -10.10 15.41 -8.27
C LYS A 25 -10.73 14.55 -7.15
N TYR A 26 -12.04 14.63 -6.92
CA TYR A 26 -12.76 13.83 -5.94
C TYR A 26 -13.31 12.53 -6.54
N SER A 27 -13.80 12.55 -7.79
CA SER A 27 -14.25 11.34 -8.49
C SER A 27 -13.08 10.39 -8.78
N ARG A 28 -11.88 10.95 -8.99
CA ARG A 28 -10.61 10.21 -9.11
C ARG A 28 -10.00 9.72 -7.79
N GLY A 29 -10.74 9.81 -6.69
CA GLY A 29 -10.29 9.39 -5.37
C GLY A 29 -9.36 10.39 -4.67
N VAL A 30 -9.58 10.58 -3.38
CA VAL A 30 -8.69 11.31 -2.46
C VAL A 30 -8.15 10.35 -1.41
N LEU A 31 -6.83 10.21 -1.35
CA LEU A 31 -6.12 9.39 -0.37
C LEU A 31 -5.69 10.26 0.82
N GLY A 32 -6.07 9.86 2.04
CA GLY A 32 -5.48 10.39 3.26
C GLY A 32 -4.21 9.62 3.63
N VAL A 33 -3.14 10.32 4.01
CA VAL A 33 -1.85 9.70 4.32
C VAL A 33 -1.36 10.13 5.69
N VAL A 34 -1.13 9.15 6.57
CA VAL A 34 -0.56 9.31 7.92
C VAL A 34 0.64 8.37 8.03
N THR A 35 1.73 8.75 7.39
CA THR A 35 3.00 8.01 7.32
C THR A 35 4.15 8.96 7.62
N GLY A 36 5.34 8.42 7.85
CA GLY A 36 6.52 9.19 8.23
C GLY A 36 6.49 9.64 9.69
N SER A 37 7.67 9.95 10.19
CA SER A 37 7.88 10.52 11.51
C SER A 37 9.06 11.48 11.47
N ALA A 38 9.31 12.20 12.55
CA ALA A 38 10.49 13.04 12.68
C ALA A 38 11.80 12.26 12.43
N ALA A 39 11.87 10.97 12.80
CA ALA A 39 13.03 10.11 12.57
C ALA A 39 13.09 9.55 11.15
N TYR A 40 11.94 9.23 10.55
CA TYR A 40 11.84 8.59 9.23
C TYR A 40 10.90 9.36 8.28
N PRO A 41 11.17 10.64 7.97
CA PRO A 41 10.28 11.42 7.12
C PRO A 41 10.31 10.98 5.66
N GLY A 42 11.38 10.29 5.23
CA GLY A 42 11.51 9.77 3.87
C GLY A 42 10.40 8.80 3.47
N ALA A 43 9.88 8.03 4.42
CA ALA A 43 8.76 7.12 4.19
C ALA A 43 7.51 7.86 3.67
N ALA A 44 7.20 9.02 4.25
CA ALA A 44 6.12 9.88 3.78
C ALA A 44 6.37 10.41 2.38
N VAL A 45 7.59 10.85 2.10
CA VAL A 45 7.96 11.38 0.78
C VAL A 45 7.79 10.29 -0.29
N LEU A 46 8.31 9.09 -0.06
CA LEU A 46 8.24 7.98 -1.00
C LEU A 46 6.80 7.51 -1.22
N GLY A 47 6.01 7.35 -0.16
CA GLY A 47 4.61 6.93 -0.26
C GLY A 47 3.74 7.95 -0.98
N VAL A 48 3.88 9.25 -0.67
CA VAL A 48 3.13 10.32 -1.36
C VAL A 48 3.55 10.44 -2.82
N ASP A 49 4.86 10.38 -3.10
CA ASP A 49 5.39 10.46 -4.47
C ASP A 49 4.83 9.30 -5.32
N ALA A 50 4.90 8.06 -4.80
CA ALA A 50 4.36 6.89 -5.48
C ALA A 50 2.85 6.95 -5.70
N ALA A 51 2.07 7.41 -4.70
CA ALA A 51 0.63 7.57 -4.83
C ALA A 51 0.24 8.52 -5.97
N LEU A 52 0.93 9.67 -6.07
CA LEU A 52 0.70 10.66 -7.13
C LEU A 52 1.07 10.12 -8.52
N HIS A 53 2.09 9.24 -8.62
CA HIS A 53 2.45 8.59 -9.89
C HIS A 53 1.47 7.50 -10.32
N THR A 54 0.54 7.10 -9.42
CA THR A 54 -0.42 6.01 -9.65
C THR A 54 -1.80 6.53 -10.12
N GLY A 55 -1.95 7.85 -10.31
CA GLY A 55 -3.14 8.43 -10.95
C GLY A 55 -4.28 8.83 -10.01
N VAL A 56 -4.07 8.81 -8.69
CA VAL A 56 -5.03 9.32 -7.68
C VAL A 56 -5.36 10.79 -7.92
N GLY A 57 -6.61 11.19 -7.67
CA GLY A 57 -7.07 12.56 -7.89
C GLY A 57 -6.48 13.58 -6.94
N MET A 58 -6.26 13.21 -5.68
CA MET A 58 -5.66 14.08 -4.65
C MET A 58 -5.05 13.24 -3.52
N VAL A 59 -3.94 13.74 -2.96
CA VAL A 59 -3.37 13.24 -1.70
C VAL A 59 -3.52 14.30 -0.61
N ARG A 60 -4.08 13.91 0.53
CA ARG A 60 -4.08 14.70 1.77
C ARG A 60 -3.07 14.12 2.74
N TYR A 61 -2.03 14.89 3.03
CA TYR A 61 -0.97 14.46 3.94
C TYR A 61 -1.19 15.03 5.34
N LEU A 62 -1.20 14.16 6.36
CA LEU A 62 -1.49 14.49 7.76
C LEU A 62 -0.40 13.91 8.68
N GLY A 63 0.87 14.06 8.31
CA GLY A 63 2.01 13.64 9.13
C GLY A 63 2.53 14.72 10.07
N ASP A 64 3.69 14.46 10.70
CA ASP A 64 4.39 15.45 11.52
C ASP A 64 4.92 16.62 10.68
N GLU A 65 5.30 17.72 11.34
CA GLU A 65 5.75 18.96 10.70
C GLU A 65 6.99 18.76 9.80
N ARG A 66 7.97 17.97 10.26
CA ARG A 66 9.21 17.73 9.51
C ARG A 66 8.91 16.93 8.26
N ALA A 67 8.14 15.85 8.38
CA ALA A 67 7.75 15.06 7.22
C ALA A 67 6.84 15.86 6.26
N THR A 68 5.95 16.70 6.78
CA THR A 68 5.10 17.60 5.97
C THR A 68 5.95 18.54 5.11
N THR A 69 6.99 19.14 5.70
CA THR A 69 7.91 20.03 4.98
C THR A 69 8.58 19.31 3.80
N PHE A 70 9.09 18.09 4.01
CA PHE A 70 9.75 17.33 2.95
C PHE A 70 8.78 16.82 1.88
N VAL A 71 7.57 16.42 2.26
CA VAL A 71 6.51 16.06 1.32
C VAL A 71 6.20 17.24 0.40
N LEU A 72 5.95 18.44 0.96
CA LEU A 72 5.61 19.62 0.16
C LEU A 72 6.78 20.13 -0.69
N GLN A 73 8.03 19.94 -0.24
CA GLN A 73 9.20 20.28 -1.04
C GLN A 73 9.35 19.39 -2.28
N ARG A 74 9.01 18.10 -2.16
CA ARG A 74 9.11 17.13 -3.27
C ARG A 74 7.86 17.12 -4.15
N ARG A 75 6.67 17.26 -3.55
CA ARG A 75 5.35 17.18 -4.17
C ARG A 75 4.43 18.30 -3.69
N PRO A 76 4.55 19.51 -4.24
CA PRO A 76 3.67 20.63 -3.90
C PRO A 76 2.20 20.38 -4.28
N GLU A 77 1.90 19.34 -5.07
CA GLU A 77 0.54 18.90 -5.40
C GLU A 77 -0.18 18.24 -4.21
N ALA A 78 0.56 17.79 -3.18
CA ALA A 78 -0.02 17.22 -1.97
C ALA A 78 -0.66 18.31 -1.10
N VAL A 79 -1.82 18.00 -0.51
CA VAL A 79 -2.56 18.92 0.36
C VAL A 79 -2.26 18.60 1.82
N ALA A 80 -1.45 19.42 2.49
CA ALA A 80 -1.13 19.30 3.91
C ALA A 80 -2.24 19.84 4.82
N ALA A 81 -3.47 19.37 4.63
CA ALA A 81 -4.63 19.79 5.42
C ALA A 81 -5.68 18.68 5.51
N ALA A 82 -6.36 18.64 6.66
CA ALA A 82 -7.49 17.74 6.88
C ALA A 82 -8.65 18.03 5.90
N GLY A 83 -9.47 17.02 5.65
CA GLY A 83 -10.63 17.13 4.79
C GLY A 83 -11.13 15.77 4.35
N ARG A 84 -12.13 15.77 3.45
CA ARG A 84 -12.71 14.53 2.92
C ARG A 84 -11.65 13.69 2.20
N VAL A 85 -11.64 12.40 2.55
CA VAL A 85 -10.87 11.33 1.89
C VAL A 85 -11.78 10.15 1.58
N GLN A 86 -11.28 9.20 0.79
CA GLN A 86 -12.00 8.00 0.35
C GLN A 86 -11.31 6.72 0.83
N ALA A 87 -10.02 6.81 1.16
CA ALA A 87 -9.23 5.75 1.73
C ALA A 87 -8.07 6.33 2.54
N TRP A 88 -7.41 5.49 3.32
CA TRP A 88 -6.26 5.84 4.14
C TRP A 88 -5.04 4.98 3.86
N LEU A 89 -3.86 5.57 3.89
CA LEU A 89 -2.56 4.89 3.99
C LEU A 89 -1.87 5.32 5.28
N ILE A 90 -1.54 4.36 6.14
CA ILE A 90 -1.02 4.66 7.47
C ILE A 90 0.16 3.78 7.90
N GLY A 91 0.99 4.32 8.80
CA GLY A 91 1.91 3.53 9.64
C GLY A 91 3.35 3.36 9.13
N SER A 92 3.60 3.42 7.82
CA SER A 92 4.97 3.42 7.29
C SER A 92 5.81 4.56 7.88
N GLY A 93 7.09 4.30 8.20
CA GLY A 93 7.99 5.28 8.81
C GLY A 93 7.69 5.62 10.27
N MET A 94 6.85 4.84 10.94
CA MET A 94 6.51 5.01 12.36
C MET A 94 7.01 3.82 13.18
N ASP A 95 7.31 4.06 14.44
CA ASP A 95 7.58 3.02 15.43
C ASP A 95 6.49 3.10 16.51
N ALA A 96 5.80 1.98 16.75
CA ALA A 96 4.75 1.90 17.75
C ALA A 96 5.24 2.30 19.15
N ALA A 97 6.50 2.00 19.48
CA ALA A 97 7.09 2.33 20.78
C ALA A 97 7.45 3.81 20.94
N LEU A 98 7.59 4.55 19.83
CA LEU A 98 7.98 5.98 19.81
C LEU A 98 6.84 6.90 19.36
N ARG A 99 5.64 6.35 19.17
CA ARG A 99 4.47 7.07 18.67
C ARG A 99 3.96 8.07 19.71
N ASP A 100 3.89 9.34 19.33
CA ASP A 100 3.30 10.39 20.18
C ASP A 100 1.75 10.35 20.15
N THR A 101 1.12 11.03 21.11
CA THR A 101 -0.35 11.08 21.23
C THR A 101 -1.01 11.65 19.98
N ALA A 102 -0.46 12.73 19.41
CA ALA A 102 -1.03 13.36 18.22
C ALA A 102 -1.02 12.42 17.01
N THR A 103 0.03 11.61 16.84
CA THR A 103 0.10 10.60 15.78
C THR A 103 -0.84 9.45 16.08
N ALA A 104 -0.93 9.00 17.33
CA ALA A 104 -1.89 7.98 17.73
C ALA A 104 -3.34 8.40 17.43
N ASP A 105 -3.70 9.66 17.69
CA ASP A 105 -5.03 10.22 17.42
C ASP A 105 -5.33 10.32 15.91
N ARG A 106 -4.32 10.64 15.10
CA ARG A 106 -4.46 10.65 13.62
C ARG A 106 -4.65 9.24 13.06
N LEU A 107 -3.87 8.26 13.54
CA LEU A 107 -4.02 6.86 13.16
C LEU A 107 -5.39 6.30 13.59
N ALA A 108 -5.80 6.60 14.82
CA ALA A 108 -7.12 6.30 15.36
C ALA A 108 -8.24 6.78 14.43
N THR A 109 -8.21 8.08 14.11
CA THR A 109 -9.20 8.73 13.26
C THR A 109 -9.28 8.07 11.88
N ALA A 110 -8.13 7.69 11.30
CA ALA A 110 -8.10 6.99 10.03
C ALA A 110 -8.74 5.60 10.11
N LEU A 111 -8.38 4.80 11.12
CA LEU A 111 -8.86 3.43 11.35
C LEU A 111 -10.37 3.40 11.69
N GLU A 112 -10.84 4.38 12.45
CA GLU A 112 -12.23 4.47 12.94
C GLU A 112 -13.17 5.19 11.95
N SER A 113 -12.67 5.58 10.76
CA SER A 113 -13.46 6.32 9.77
C SER A 113 -14.49 5.48 8.99
N GLY A 114 -14.46 4.15 9.11
CA GLY A 114 -15.24 3.23 8.30
C GLY A 114 -14.80 3.12 6.83
N LEU A 115 -13.76 3.86 6.42
CA LEU A 115 -13.24 3.85 5.06
C LEU A 115 -12.21 2.73 4.85
N PRO A 116 -11.97 2.32 3.58
CA PRO A 116 -10.88 1.41 3.26
C PRO A 116 -9.52 1.93 3.73
N VAL A 117 -8.70 1.06 4.33
CA VAL A 117 -7.40 1.44 4.90
C VAL A 117 -6.29 0.47 4.55
N VAL A 118 -5.15 1.02 4.15
CA VAL A 118 -3.86 0.33 4.01
C VAL A 118 -3.05 0.57 5.28
N VAL A 119 -2.79 -0.50 6.03
CA VAL A 119 -2.04 -0.45 7.29
C VAL A 119 -0.67 -1.09 7.08
N ASP A 120 0.39 -0.29 7.20
CA ASP A 120 1.77 -0.75 7.06
C ASP A 120 2.56 -0.58 8.36
N ALA A 121 3.59 -1.41 8.53
CA ALA A 121 4.63 -1.31 9.54
C ALA A 121 4.16 -0.82 10.93
N GLY A 122 4.43 0.44 11.25
CA GLY A 122 4.21 1.06 12.55
C GLY A 122 2.77 1.39 12.88
N ALA A 123 1.77 0.81 12.21
CA ALA A 123 0.37 0.86 12.64
C ALA A 123 -0.28 -0.53 12.78
N LEU A 124 0.48 -1.61 12.53
CA LEU A 124 -0.05 -2.99 12.58
C LEU A 124 -0.55 -3.39 13.98
N ASP A 125 -0.03 -2.78 15.05
CA ASP A 125 -0.47 -2.96 16.43
C ASP A 125 -1.86 -2.38 16.72
N LEU A 126 -2.36 -1.49 15.87
CA LEU A 126 -3.68 -0.83 16.02
C LEU A 126 -4.75 -1.42 15.11
N LEU A 127 -4.49 -2.56 14.47
CA LEU A 127 -5.37 -3.15 13.47
C LEU A 127 -6.78 -3.44 14.00
N ASP A 128 -6.91 -3.74 15.29
CA ASP A 128 -8.18 -3.99 15.98
C ASP A 128 -9.13 -2.79 16.00
N ARG A 129 -8.63 -1.58 15.75
CA ARG A 129 -9.42 -0.35 15.65
C ARG A 129 -9.99 -0.12 14.25
N ALA A 130 -9.57 -0.89 13.25
CA ALA A 130 -10.06 -0.73 11.89
C ALA A 130 -11.57 -1.07 11.83
N SER A 131 -12.37 -0.07 11.48
CA SER A 131 -13.84 -0.17 11.38
C SER A 131 -14.34 -0.39 9.95
N GLY A 132 -13.46 -0.24 8.96
CA GLY A 132 -13.73 -0.45 7.53
C GLY A 132 -12.85 -1.55 6.92
N PRO A 133 -12.98 -1.81 5.60
CA PRO A 133 -12.16 -2.79 4.89
C PRO A 133 -10.66 -2.49 5.03
N ALA A 134 -9.89 -3.44 5.55
CA ALA A 134 -8.46 -3.25 5.78
C ALA A 134 -7.61 -4.20 4.95
N ILE A 135 -6.49 -3.67 4.45
CA ILE A 135 -5.38 -4.44 3.88
C ILE A 135 -4.11 -4.12 4.66
N ILE A 136 -3.42 -5.14 5.15
CA ILE A 136 -2.11 -5.00 5.80
C ILE A 136 -0.99 -5.43 4.86
N THR A 137 0.15 -4.74 4.93
CA THR A 137 1.30 -4.99 4.03
C THR A 137 2.56 -5.47 4.77
N PRO A 138 2.52 -6.47 5.67
CA PRO A 138 3.68 -6.85 6.45
C PRO A 138 4.75 -7.57 5.61
N HIS A 139 6.02 -7.41 5.96
CA HIS A 139 7.05 -8.39 5.65
C HIS A 139 7.11 -9.50 6.72
N PHE A 140 7.90 -10.55 6.54
CA PHE A 140 7.94 -11.69 7.47
C PHE A 140 8.18 -11.31 8.94
N ARG A 141 9.13 -10.39 9.22
CA ARG A 141 9.43 -9.91 10.59
C ARG A 141 8.34 -9.03 11.22
N GLU A 142 7.42 -8.49 10.42
CA GLU A 142 6.29 -7.69 10.89
C GLU A 142 5.14 -8.62 11.21
N LEU A 143 4.83 -9.54 10.29
CA LEU A 143 3.82 -10.56 10.49
C LEU A 143 4.17 -11.48 11.68
N SER A 144 5.46 -11.77 11.89
CA SER A 144 5.93 -12.56 13.05
C SER A 144 5.54 -11.90 14.37
N LYS A 145 5.67 -10.57 14.47
CA LYS A 145 5.26 -9.79 15.66
C LYS A 145 3.73 -9.79 15.83
N VAL A 146 2.99 -9.65 14.73
CA VAL A 146 1.52 -9.66 14.75
C VAL A 146 0.98 -11.02 15.19
N LEU A 147 1.59 -12.12 14.73
CA LEU A 147 1.13 -13.48 15.02
C LEU A 147 1.67 -14.07 16.32
N GLY A 148 2.80 -13.56 16.83
CA GLY A 148 3.56 -14.18 17.91
C GLY A 148 4.30 -15.45 17.48
N GLU A 149 4.72 -15.51 16.21
CA GLU A 149 5.39 -16.65 15.58
C GLU A 149 6.81 -16.28 15.16
N SER A 150 7.67 -17.26 14.81
CA SER A 150 9.02 -16.96 14.30
C SER A 150 8.95 -16.53 12.83
N ALA A 151 9.86 -15.63 12.41
CA ALA A 151 9.93 -15.21 11.01
C ALA A 151 10.40 -16.35 10.10
N GLU A 152 11.19 -17.28 10.64
CA GLU A 152 11.68 -18.48 9.97
C GLU A 152 10.52 -19.43 9.64
N ASP A 153 9.57 -19.62 10.55
CA ASP A 153 8.40 -20.48 10.30
C ASP A 153 7.48 -19.87 9.25
N ILE A 154 7.29 -18.55 9.29
CA ILE A 154 6.57 -17.82 8.23
C ILE A 154 7.25 -18.02 6.87
N ALA A 155 8.59 -17.96 6.83
CA ALA A 155 9.35 -18.13 5.59
C ALA A 155 9.32 -19.56 5.03
N ARG A 156 9.03 -20.59 5.85
CA ARG A 156 8.90 -21.98 5.38
C ARG A 156 7.65 -22.19 4.53
N ASP A 157 6.55 -21.53 4.86
CA ASP A 157 5.30 -21.58 4.10
C ASP A 157 4.59 -20.20 4.10
N PRO A 158 5.11 -19.24 3.33
CA PRO A 158 4.57 -17.88 3.31
C PRO A 158 3.16 -17.83 2.73
N ALA A 159 2.85 -18.72 1.79
CA ALA A 159 1.54 -18.81 1.15
C ALA A 159 0.45 -19.23 2.16
N GLU A 160 0.62 -20.37 2.84
CA GLU A 160 -0.35 -20.80 3.84
C GLU A 160 -0.40 -19.83 5.03
N THR A 161 0.74 -19.25 5.41
CA THR A 161 0.79 -18.27 6.50
C THR A 161 0.01 -17.00 6.16
N ALA A 162 0.13 -16.46 4.93
CA ALA A 162 -0.67 -15.31 4.50
C ALA A 162 -2.17 -15.61 4.57
N ALA A 163 -2.60 -16.76 4.04
CA ALA A 163 -4.01 -17.16 4.05
C ALA A 163 -4.57 -17.41 5.46
N ARG A 164 -3.80 -18.06 6.33
CA ARG A 164 -4.16 -18.25 7.74
C ARG A 164 -4.22 -16.93 8.48
N SER A 165 -3.31 -16.00 8.19
CA SER A 165 -3.29 -14.67 8.82
C SER A 165 -4.52 -13.86 8.42
N ALA A 166 -4.89 -13.87 7.13
CA ALA A 166 -6.07 -13.17 6.64
C ALA A 166 -7.35 -13.65 7.35
N ARG A 167 -7.52 -14.98 7.48
CA ARG A 167 -8.65 -15.56 8.22
C ARG A 167 -8.62 -15.24 9.72
N LYS A 168 -7.44 -15.34 10.36
CA LYS A 168 -7.28 -15.11 11.80
C LYS A 168 -7.53 -13.66 12.18
N LEU A 169 -7.05 -12.72 11.37
CA LEU A 169 -7.14 -11.28 11.61
C LEU A 169 -8.42 -10.65 11.06
N GLY A 170 -9.12 -11.34 10.15
CA GLY A 170 -10.33 -10.80 9.51
C GLY A 170 -10.04 -9.67 8.52
N VAL A 171 -8.81 -9.59 7.98
CA VAL A 171 -8.38 -8.54 7.05
C VAL A 171 -7.67 -9.12 5.83
N THR A 172 -7.51 -8.32 4.79
CA THR A 172 -6.66 -8.71 3.65
C THR A 172 -5.19 -8.60 4.04
N VAL A 173 -4.38 -9.61 3.71
CA VAL A 173 -2.94 -9.65 4.00
C VAL A 173 -2.19 -9.69 2.68
N LEU A 174 -1.36 -8.67 2.44
CA LEU A 174 -0.34 -8.63 1.39
C LEU A 174 1.01 -8.90 2.06
N LEU A 175 1.45 -10.16 2.02
CA LEU A 175 2.71 -10.59 2.61
C LEU A 175 3.86 -10.33 1.65
N LYS A 176 4.67 -9.31 1.97
CA LYS A 176 5.83 -8.88 1.17
C LYS A 176 6.95 -9.94 1.25
N GLY A 177 7.51 -10.29 0.10
CA GLY A 177 8.59 -11.26 -0.06
C GLY A 177 9.13 -11.25 -1.50
N HIS A 178 9.95 -12.25 -1.86
CA HIS A 178 10.39 -12.42 -3.26
C HIS A 178 9.20 -12.61 -4.21
N SER A 179 8.30 -13.50 -3.84
CA SER A 179 6.92 -13.50 -4.33
C SER A 179 6.05 -12.81 -3.29
N THR A 180 5.12 -11.98 -3.76
CA THR A 180 4.14 -11.34 -2.88
C THR A 180 2.87 -12.16 -2.87
N TYR A 181 2.48 -12.62 -1.68
CA TYR A 181 1.27 -13.41 -1.47
C TYR A 181 0.16 -12.53 -0.91
N VAL A 182 -0.99 -12.49 -1.58
CA VAL A 182 -2.15 -11.72 -1.15
C VAL A 182 -3.28 -12.67 -0.80
N ALA A 183 -3.81 -12.56 0.42
CA ALA A 183 -4.93 -13.38 0.85
C ALA A 183 -6.01 -12.55 1.54
N ALA A 184 -7.28 -12.86 1.29
CA ALA A 184 -8.41 -12.22 1.94
C ALA A 184 -9.17 -13.21 2.86
N PRO A 185 -9.98 -12.69 3.81
CA PRO A 185 -10.73 -13.51 4.77
C PRO A 185 -11.74 -14.46 4.11
N ASP A 186 -12.21 -14.12 2.91
CA ASP A 186 -13.16 -14.91 2.11
C ASP A 186 -12.53 -16.14 1.44
N GLY A 187 -11.21 -16.29 1.53
CA GLY A 187 -10.45 -17.38 0.93
C GLY A 187 -9.78 -17.04 -0.40
N THR A 188 -9.97 -15.82 -0.94
CA THR A 188 -9.23 -15.36 -2.12
C THR A 188 -7.73 -15.40 -1.84
N CYS A 189 -6.96 -16.10 -2.69
CA CYS A 189 -5.51 -16.27 -2.55
C CYS A 189 -4.82 -16.01 -3.91
N LEU A 190 -3.99 -14.96 -3.99
CA LEU A 190 -3.35 -14.47 -5.20
C LEU A 190 -1.84 -14.34 -4.99
N VAL A 191 -1.04 -14.57 -6.04
CA VAL A 191 0.41 -14.39 -5.99
C VAL A 191 0.88 -13.50 -7.14
N ALA A 192 1.68 -12.49 -6.80
CA ALA A 192 2.35 -11.62 -7.76
C ALA A 192 3.86 -11.86 -7.72
N SER A 193 4.45 -12.17 -8.87
CA SER A 193 5.87 -12.52 -9.03
C SER A 193 6.53 -11.69 -10.13
N SER A 194 6.63 -10.36 -9.93
CA SER A 194 7.15 -9.42 -10.93
C SER A 194 8.36 -8.60 -10.46
N ALA A 195 8.88 -8.82 -9.24
CA ALA A 195 9.92 -7.98 -8.65
C ALA A 195 11.35 -8.51 -8.89
N PRO A 196 12.30 -7.68 -9.36
CA PRO A 196 13.71 -8.04 -9.44
C PRO A 196 14.34 -8.09 -8.04
N ALA A 197 15.39 -8.89 -7.86
CA ALA A 197 16.10 -9.00 -6.58
C ALA A 197 16.72 -7.67 -6.11
N TRP A 198 17.04 -6.76 -7.05
CA TRP A 198 17.52 -5.41 -6.77
C TRP A 198 16.54 -4.55 -5.96
N LEU A 199 15.27 -4.94 -5.87
CA LEU A 199 14.23 -4.26 -5.09
C LEU A 199 14.37 -4.46 -3.57
N ALA A 200 15.31 -5.30 -3.12
CA ALA A 200 15.61 -5.54 -1.72
C ALA A 200 16.35 -4.36 -1.04
N THR A 201 15.83 -3.14 -1.21
CA THR A 201 16.37 -1.91 -0.63
C THR A 201 15.33 -1.19 0.23
N ALA A 202 15.79 -0.38 1.20
CA ALA A 202 14.90 0.43 2.03
C ALA A 202 14.06 1.39 1.17
N GLY A 203 12.80 1.60 1.57
CA GLY A 203 11.86 2.49 0.88
C GLY A 203 10.97 1.82 -0.18
N ALA A 204 11.29 0.60 -0.63
CA ALA A 204 10.46 -0.12 -1.60
C ALA A 204 9.04 -0.38 -1.05
N GLY A 205 8.94 -0.74 0.23
CA GLY A 205 7.64 -0.91 0.91
C GLY A 205 6.81 0.37 0.95
N ASP A 206 7.46 1.52 1.12
CA ASP A 206 6.79 2.83 1.18
C ASP A 206 6.20 3.20 -0.18
N ALA A 207 6.96 2.95 -1.26
CA ALA A 207 6.48 3.12 -2.63
C ALA A 207 5.31 2.17 -2.95
N LEU A 208 5.41 0.90 -2.57
CA LEU A 208 4.29 -0.06 -2.70
C LEU A 208 3.06 0.40 -1.92
N GLY A 209 3.23 0.89 -0.68
CA GLY A 209 2.15 1.44 0.13
C GLY A 209 1.45 2.62 -0.55
N GLY A 210 2.22 3.52 -1.18
CA GLY A 210 1.70 4.62 -1.98
C GLY A 210 0.88 4.17 -3.21
N ILE A 211 1.42 3.24 -4.00
CA ILE A 211 0.72 2.65 -5.16
C ILE A 211 -0.58 1.98 -4.70
N LEU A 212 -0.51 1.16 -3.65
CA LEU A 212 -1.67 0.48 -3.11
C LEU A 212 -2.71 1.47 -2.58
N GLY A 213 -2.30 2.47 -1.80
CA GLY A 213 -3.19 3.50 -1.27
C GLY A 213 -3.92 4.27 -2.38
N ALA A 214 -3.23 4.61 -3.47
CA ALA A 214 -3.85 5.26 -4.62
C ALA A 214 -4.94 4.39 -5.25
N LEU A 215 -4.65 3.11 -5.52
CA LEU A 215 -5.63 2.18 -6.09
C LEU A 215 -6.81 1.92 -5.15
N VAL A 216 -6.57 1.84 -3.85
CA VAL A 216 -7.65 1.70 -2.85
C VAL A 216 -8.54 2.95 -2.85
N ALA A 217 -7.95 4.15 -2.93
CA ALA A 217 -8.73 5.39 -2.99
C ALA A 217 -9.59 5.49 -4.25
N THR A 218 -9.06 5.12 -5.42
CA THR A 218 -9.79 5.15 -6.70
C THR A 218 -10.91 4.11 -6.77
N HIS A 219 -10.81 3.01 -6.02
CA HIS A 219 -11.81 1.94 -5.98
C HIS A 219 -12.67 1.92 -4.70
N SER A 220 -12.61 2.98 -3.89
CA SER A 220 -13.28 3.04 -2.57
C SER A 220 -14.76 2.64 -2.58
N LYS A 221 -15.52 3.06 -3.60
CA LYS A 221 -16.95 2.71 -3.73
C LYS A 221 -17.16 1.21 -4.00
N GLN A 222 -16.34 0.64 -4.88
CA GLN A 222 -16.38 -0.78 -5.21
C GLN A 222 -15.96 -1.63 -4.01
N ILE A 223 -14.93 -1.20 -3.26
CA ILE A 223 -14.50 -1.86 -2.03
C ILE A 223 -15.59 -1.81 -0.94
N ALA A 224 -16.32 -0.70 -0.83
CA ALA A 224 -17.43 -0.60 0.11
C ALA A 224 -18.58 -1.58 -0.23
N ALA A 225 -18.78 -1.89 -1.51
CA ALA A 225 -19.75 -2.89 -1.97
C ALA A 225 -19.21 -4.33 -1.84
N ASP A 226 -17.92 -4.53 -2.11
CA ASP A 226 -17.25 -5.82 -2.07
C ASP A 226 -15.82 -5.68 -1.48
N PRO A 227 -15.66 -5.89 -0.16
CA PRO A 227 -14.35 -5.82 0.50
C PRO A 227 -13.32 -6.82 -0.03
N SER A 228 -13.74 -7.93 -0.66
CA SER A 228 -12.81 -8.93 -1.22
C SER A 228 -11.95 -8.37 -2.35
N LEU A 229 -12.42 -7.29 -2.99
CA LEU A 229 -11.69 -6.59 -4.05
C LEU A 229 -10.31 -6.11 -3.60
N LEU A 230 -10.10 -5.86 -2.30
CA LEU A 230 -8.81 -5.50 -1.74
C LEU A 230 -7.69 -6.49 -2.08
N ALA A 231 -7.98 -7.79 -2.16
CA ALA A 231 -6.96 -8.78 -2.53
C ALA A 231 -6.46 -8.57 -3.97
N ARG A 232 -7.38 -8.33 -4.91
CA ARG A 232 -7.05 -8.08 -6.32
C ARG A 232 -6.35 -6.74 -6.51
N ILE A 233 -6.77 -5.72 -5.77
CA ILE A 233 -6.09 -4.41 -5.74
C ILE A 233 -4.67 -4.54 -5.16
N GLY A 234 -4.50 -5.29 -4.07
CA GLY A 234 -3.19 -5.59 -3.48
C GLY A 234 -2.24 -6.30 -4.45
N ALA A 235 -2.76 -7.30 -5.16
CA ALA A 235 -1.99 -8.01 -6.18
C ALA A 235 -1.64 -7.09 -7.37
N THR A 236 -2.58 -6.24 -7.81
CA THR A 236 -2.36 -5.23 -8.86
C THR A 236 -1.27 -4.23 -8.47
N ALA A 237 -1.31 -3.70 -7.23
CA ALA A 237 -0.28 -2.81 -6.72
C ALA A 237 1.11 -3.47 -6.75
N SER A 238 1.17 -4.75 -6.38
CA SER A 238 2.40 -5.55 -6.40
C SER A 238 2.93 -5.76 -7.82
N VAL A 239 2.05 -6.01 -8.79
CA VAL A 239 2.41 -6.12 -10.21
C VAL A 239 2.99 -4.82 -10.73
N ILE A 240 2.30 -3.69 -10.56
CA ILE A 240 2.77 -2.36 -10.98
C ILE A 240 4.12 -2.04 -10.35
N HIS A 241 4.25 -2.25 -9.04
CA HIS A 241 5.48 -1.99 -8.30
C HIS A 241 6.66 -2.85 -8.82
N GLY A 242 6.44 -4.14 -9.05
CA GLY A 242 7.49 -5.04 -9.56
C GLY A 242 7.90 -4.73 -11.01
N LEU A 243 6.94 -4.40 -11.88
CA LEU A 243 7.22 -3.98 -13.26
C LEU A 243 7.98 -2.65 -13.29
N ALA A 244 7.60 -1.69 -12.45
CA ALA A 244 8.30 -0.40 -12.32
C ALA A 244 9.73 -0.60 -11.80
N ALA A 245 9.92 -1.50 -10.82
CA ALA A 245 11.24 -1.89 -10.34
C ALA A 245 12.09 -2.55 -11.44
N THR A 246 11.51 -3.44 -12.24
CA THR A 246 12.18 -4.09 -13.38
C THR A 246 12.66 -3.05 -14.39
N ARG A 247 11.78 -2.10 -14.74
CA ARG A 247 12.08 -1.00 -15.66
C ARG A 247 13.19 -0.09 -15.13
N ALA A 248 13.10 0.31 -13.86
CA ALA A 248 14.11 1.18 -13.23
C ALA A 248 15.46 0.47 -13.03
N SER A 249 15.44 -0.84 -12.75
CA SER A 249 16.65 -1.64 -12.58
C SER A 249 17.44 -1.77 -13.87
N ALA A 250 16.77 -2.02 -15.00
CA ALA A 250 17.42 -2.36 -16.27
C ALA A 250 18.50 -3.46 -16.14
N GLY A 251 18.34 -4.36 -15.17
CA GLY A 251 19.29 -5.44 -14.83
C GLY A 251 20.35 -5.09 -13.76
N GLY A 252 20.39 -3.84 -13.30
CA GLY A 252 21.32 -3.35 -12.28
C GLY A 252 20.65 -2.74 -11.04
N PRO A 253 21.44 -2.12 -10.14
CA PRO A 253 20.92 -1.39 -8.99
C PRO A 253 19.93 -0.28 -9.42
N LEU A 254 18.90 -0.04 -8.59
CA LEU A 254 17.94 1.05 -8.78
C LEU A 254 17.83 1.93 -7.53
N THR A 255 17.31 3.15 -7.70
CA THR A 255 16.80 3.94 -6.57
C THR A 255 15.28 3.86 -6.50
N ILE A 256 14.70 4.01 -5.31
CA ILE A 256 13.24 4.00 -5.17
C ILE A 256 12.59 5.17 -5.91
N LEU A 257 13.28 6.31 -6.05
CA LEU A 257 12.77 7.43 -6.84
C LEU A 257 12.70 7.09 -8.33
N ASP A 258 13.66 6.33 -8.87
CA ASP A 258 13.61 5.85 -10.26
C ASP A 258 12.48 4.84 -10.47
N LEU A 259 12.25 3.95 -9.49
CA LEU A 259 11.08 3.07 -9.48
C LEU A 259 9.79 3.88 -9.55
N ILE A 260 9.63 4.88 -8.67
CA ILE A 260 8.45 5.74 -8.66
C ILE A 260 8.29 6.47 -9.99
N GLY A 261 9.39 6.99 -10.56
CA GLY A 261 9.39 7.63 -11.87
C GLY A 261 9.00 6.69 -13.02
N ALA A 262 9.18 5.38 -12.88
CA ALA A 262 8.79 4.38 -13.86
C ALA A 262 7.31 3.98 -13.80
N VAL A 263 6.60 4.26 -12.69
CA VAL A 263 5.19 3.86 -12.48
C VAL A 263 4.25 4.35 -13.60
N PRO A 264 4.28 5.63 -14.02
CA PRO A 264 3.36 6.10 -15.07
C PRO A 264 3.55 5.37 -16.39
N GLY A 265 4.81 5.09 -16.78
CA GLY A 265 5.11 4.35 -18.01
C GLY A 265 4.63 2.91 -17.97
N VAL A 266 4.73 2.25 -16.81
CA VAL A 266 4.18 0.91 -16.60
C VAL A 266 2.65 0.91 -16.67
N ILE A 267 2.00 1.93 -16.11
CA ILE A 267 0.53 2.06 -16.21
C ILE A 267 0.09 2.21 -17.66
N VAL A 268 0.81 2.97 -18.48
CA VAL A 268 0.53 3.09 -19.93
C VAL A 268 0.63 1.73 -20.60
N GLU A 269 1.74 1.01 -20.39
CA GLU A 269 1.96 -0.31 -21.00
C GLU A 269 0.86 -1.31 -20.60
N LEU A 270 0.47 -1.33 -19.33
CA LEU A 270 -0.60 -2.21 -18.84
C LEU A 270 -1.98 -1.90 -19.48
N LEU A 271 -2.24 -0.65 -19.85
CA LEU A 271 -3.50 -0.25 -20.49
C LEU A 271 -3.52 -0.52 -22.00
N GLU A 272 -2.37 -0.82 -22.61
CA GLU A 272 -2.23 -1.14 -24.04
C GLU A 272 -2.32 -2.65 -24.33
N ASP A 273 -2.12 -3.51 -23.32
CA ASP A 273 -2.13 -4.99 -23.37
C ASP A 273 -3.53 -5.65 -23.23
#